data_AF-A0A5M4AUC4-F1
#
_entry.id   AF-A0A5M4AUC4-F1
#
_cell.length_a   1.000
_cell.length_b   1.000
_cell.length_c   1.000
_cell.angle_alpha   90.00
_cell.angle_beta   90.00
_cell.angle_gamma   90.00
#
_symmetry.space_group_name_H-M   'P 1'
#
loop_
_entity.id
_entity.type
_entity.pdbx_description
1 polymer ?
#
loop_
_entity_poly.entity_id
_entity_poly.type
_entity_poly.pdbx_seq_one_letter_code
_entity_poly.pdbx_strand_id
1 'polypeptide(L)'
;MRRVTLITLIIFSLTNLSFGQTIQEIFKALPLSYTGELTTEAKDSLIEQGTYTIPGGDSDETMKVDYSAEKDYIRLDYYYTTGQSGFIVIELRRFQKADGSFVVVYSKYGGAERAYDQDSLLTFDYENGTLKQNENLGLPENLKTRAFLKDNLPDSLKEENITLSTSYNLKPKETNGVEYEVDPQSDQFTKWIKTERILFVWNGKRFEKRKE
;
A
#
# COMPACT_ATOMS: atom_id res chain seq x y z
N MET A 1 22.81 -18.88 45.82
CA MET A 1 22.33 -19.35 44.49
C MET A 1 20.95 -18.82 44.07
N ARG A 2 20.36 -17.79 44.73
CA ARG A 2 19.06 -17.19 44.32
C ARG A 2 19.16 -15.98 43.38
N ARG A 3 20.34 -15.37 43.25
CA ARG A 3 20.55 -14.17 42.40
C ARG A 3 20.80 -14.50 40.92
N VAL A 4 21.35 -15.68 40.62
CA VAL A 4 21.66 -16.10 39.24
C VAL A 4 20.39 -16.43 38.47
N THR A 5 19.38 -17.00 39.12
CA THR A 5 18.10 -17.39 38.52
C THR A 5 17.23 -16.20 38.13
N LEU A 6 17.37 -15.05 38.81
CA LEU A 6 16.59 -13.85 38.50
C LEU A 6 17.13 -13.12 37.25
N ILE A 7 18.45 -13.16 37.05
CA ILE A 7 19.11 -12.53 35.88
C ILE A 7 18.80 -13.31 34.60
N THR A 8 18.70 -14.64 34.66
CA THR A 8 18.31 -15.45 33.50
C THR A 8 16.87 -15.19 33.05
N LEU A 9 15.95 -14.93 34.00
CA LEU A 9 14.55 -14.62 33.67
C LEU A 9 14.41 -13.25 32.97
N ILE A 10 15.23 -12.26 33.36
CA ILE A 10 15.22 -10.92 32.73
C ILE A 10 15.80 -10.97 31.32
N ILE A 11 16.85 -11.76 31.08
CA ILE A 11 17.45 -11.93 29.74
C ILE A 11 16.46 -12.66 28.80
N PHE A 12 15.72 -13.67 29.30
CA PHE A 12 14.69 -14.37 28.51
C PHE A 12 13.43 -13.53 28.25
N SER A 13 13.15 -12.54 29.12
CA SER A 13 12.06 -11.58 28.92
C SER A 13 12.44 -10.49 27.91
N LEU A 14 13.73 -10.15 27.80
CA LEU A 14 14.24 -9.17 26.85
C LEU A 14 14.38 -9.72 25.42
N THR A 15 14.54 -11.04 25.23
CA THR A 15 14.59 -11.65 23.88
C THR A 15 13.23 -11.77 23.20
N ASN A 16 12.13 -11.54 23.93
CA ASN A 16 10.78 -11.48 23.36
C ASN A 16 10.32 -10.03 23.08
N LEU A 17 11.17 -9.03 23.34
CA LEU A 17 11.05 -7.76 22.65
C LEU A 17 11.49 -8.03 21.22
N SER A 18 10.53 -8.36 20.36
CA SER A 18 10.70 -8.21 18.91
C SER A 18 11.23 -6.79 18.70
N PHE A 19 12.55 -6.67 18.48
CA PHE A 19 13.17 -5.42 18.07
C PHE A 19 12.39 -4.98 16.85
N GLY A 20 11.58 -3.93 17.03
CA GLY A 20 10.47 -3.61 16.15
C GLY A 20 10.99 -3.42 14.74
N GLN A 21 10.77 -4.42 13.90
CA GLN A 21 11.31 -4.45 12.56
C GLN A 21 10.83 -3.22 11.80
N THR A 22 11.75 -2.47 11.21
CA THR A 22 11.44 -1.18 10.58
C THR A 22 10.69 -1.39 9.27
N ILE A 23 9.96 -0.38 8.80
CA ILE A 23 9.28 -0.49 7.50
C ILE A 23 10.30 -0.59 6.35
N GLN A 24 11.52 -0.06 6.55
CA GLN A 24 12.66 -0.21 5.65
C GLN A 24 13.11 -1.67 5.53
N GLU A 25 13.20 -2.41 6.63
CA GLU A 25 13.53 -3.84 6.62
C GLU A 25 12.47 -4.66 5.87
N ILE A 26 11.19 -4.32 6.06
CA ILE A 26 10.08 -4.91 5.32
C ILE A 26 10.23 -4.64 3.81
N PHE A 27 10.54 -3.39 3.43
CA PHE A 27 10.74 -3.03 2.02
C PHE A 27 11.91 -3.77 1.37
N LYS A 28 13.03 -3.95 2.08
CA LYS A 28 14.16 -4.77 1.62
C LYS A 28 13.77 -6.25 1.47
N ALA A 29 12.91 -6.76 2.36
CA ALA A 29 12.44 -8.14 2.32
C ALA A 29 11.41 -8.43 1.22
N LEU A 30 10.82 -7.41 0.58
CA LEU A 30 9.88 -7.63 -0.53
C LEU A 30 10.58 -8.30 -1.71
N PRO A 31 9.98 -9.36 -2.28
CA PRO A 31 10.41 -9.90 -3.55
C PRO A 31 10.54 -8.83 -4.64
N LEU A 32 11.59 -8.92 -5.45
CA LEU A 32 11.88 -7.93 -6.50
C LEU A 32 10.74 -7.81 -7.51
N SER A 33 9.98 -8.89 -7.73
CA SER A 33 8.78 -8.91 -8.58
C SER A 33 7.71 -7.89 -8.16
N TYR A 34 7.71 -7.42 -6.91
CA TYR A 34 6.77 -6.42 -6.41
C TYR A 34 7.31 -4.98 -6.46
N THR A 35 8.57 -4.79 -6.83
CA THR A 35 9.22 -3.46 -6.90
C THR A 35 9.73 -3.14 -8.31
N GLY A 36 9.22 -3.85 -9.32
CA GLY A 36 9.58 -3.67 -10.72
C GLY A 36 11.08 -3.91 -10.96
N GLU A 37 11.74 -2.93 -11.55
CA GLU A 37 13.14 -2.99 -11.97
C GLU A 37 14.15 -2.67 -10.85
N LEU A 38 13.70 -2.47 -9.60
CA LEU A 38 14.61 -2.22 -8.48
C LEU A 38 15.32 -3.51 -8.06
N THR A 39 16.65 -3.57 -8.24
CA THR A 39 17.52 -4.58 -7.62
C THR A 39 17.66 -4.33 -6.11
N THR A 40 18.27 -5.26 -5.39
CA THR A 40 18.56 -5.09 -3.95
C THR A 40 19.44 -3.86 -3.70
N GLU A 41 20.46 -3.64 -4.53
CA GLU A 41 21.35 -2.49 -4.44
C GLU A 41 20.61 -1.18 -4.75
N ALA A 42 19.68 -1.21 -5.71
CA ALA A 42 18.83 -0.07 -6.02
C ALA A 42 17.92 0.29 -4.84
N LYS A 43 17.36 -0.70 -4.14
CA LYS A 43 16.57 -0.46 -2.92
C LYS A 43 17.40 0.18 -1.81
N ASP A 44 18.63 -0.31 -1.60
CA ASP A 44 19.55 0.26 -0.61
C ASP A 44 19.90 1.72 -0.94
N SER A 45 20.27 1.98 -2.19
CA SER A 45 20.53 3.34 -2.68
C SER A 45 19.31 4.24 -2.53
N LEU A 46 18.12 3.74 -2.82
CA LEU A 46 16.88 4.49 -2.75
C LEU A 46 16.52 4.89 -1.31
N ILE A 47 16.75 4.00 -0.33
CA ILE A 47 16.56 4.30 1.10
C ILE A 47 17.55 5.39 1.57
N GLU A 48 18.79 5.36 1.08
CA GLU A 48 19.82 6.33 1.48
C GLU A 48 19.64 7.70 0.81
N GLN A 49 19.33 7.71 -0.48
CA GLN A 49 19.33 8.92 -1.31
C GLN A 49 17.92 9.52 -1.51
N GLY A 50 16.87 8.76 -1.20
CA GLY A 50 15.47 9.15 -1.40
C GLY A 50 15.01 9.14 -2.86
N THR A 51 15.93 8.98 -3.82
CA THR A 51 15.60 8.91 -5.24
C THR A 51 16.57 8.01 -6.00
N TYR A 52 16.10 7.40 -7.08
CA TYR A 52 16.89 6.52 -7.93
C TYR A 52 16.43 6.61 -9.39
N THR A 53 17.39 6.76 -10.31
CA THR A 53 17.13 6.67 -11.75
C THR A 53 17.32 5.23 -12.20
N ILE A 54 16.30 4.66 -12.83
CA ILE A 54 16.33 3.26 -13.27
C ILE A 54 17.26 3.15 -14.50
N PRO A 55 18.28 2.28 -14.46
CA PRO A 55 19.20 2.10 -15.57
C PRO A 55 18.56 1.21 -16.64
N GLY A 56 18.43 1.73 -17.86
CA GLY A 56 17.78 1.03 -18.97
C GLY A 56 16.56 1.81 -19.48
N GLY A 57 16.44 1.86 -20.80
CA GLY A 57 15.51 2.72 -21.53
C GLY A 57 16.12 3.11 -22.86
N ASP A 58 15.30 3.36 -23.88
CA ASP A 58 15.79 3.98 -25.11
C ASP A 58 16.26 5.41 -24.77
N SER A 59 17.12 6.03 -25.60
CA SER A 59 17.76 7.33 -25.31
C SER A 59 16.80 8.46 -24.93
N ASP A 60 15.51 8.27 -25.18
CA ASP A 60 14.46 9.28 -25.07
C ASP A 60 13.55 9.06 -23.83
N GLU A 61 13.65 7.91 -23.14
CA GLU A 61 12.80 7.54 -22.02
C GLU A 61 13.64 7.26 -20.77
N THR A 62 13.53 8.13 -19.78
CA THR A 62 14.18 7.95 -18.47
C THR A 62 13.10 7.81 -17.39
N MET A 63 13.17 6.75 -16.59
CA MET A 63 12.29 6.51 -15.45
C MET A 63 13.02 6.77 -14.13
N LYS A 64 12.32 7.41 -13.20
CA LYS A 64 12.81 7.74 -11.86
C LYS A 64 11.86 7.19 -10.81
N VAL A 65 12.41 6.87 -9.65
CA VAL A 65 11.65 6.46 -8.47
C VAL A 65 11.99 7.38 -7.33
N ASP A 66 10.98 8.01 -6.75
CA ASP A 66 11.11 8.75 -5.51
C ASP A 66 10.61 7.91 -4.33
N TYR A 67 11.32 8.01 -3.21
CA TYR A 67 11.08 7.25 -2.00
C TYR A 67 10.78 8.19 -0.84
N SER A 68 9.68 7.89 -0.15
CA SER A 68 9.36 8.51 1.12
C SER A 68 9.00 7.47 2.16
N ALA A 69 9.38 7.73 3.41
CA ALA A 69 9.15 6.81 4.50
C ALA A 69 8.80 7.53 5.80
N GLU A 70 7.92 6.90 6.55
CA GLU A 70 7.60 7.24 7.93
C GLU A 70 7.79 5.99 8.80
N LYS A 71 7.38 6.05 10.08
CA LYS A 71 7.60 4.96 11.03
C LYS A 71 6.99 3.63 10.58
N ASP A 72 5.82 3.67 9.96
CA ASP A 72 5.00 2.51 9.61
C ASP A 72 4.62 2.45 8.13
N TYR A 73 5.11 3.38 7.31
CA TYR A 73 4.67 3.57 5.93
C TYR A 73 5.84 3.88 5.01
N ILE A 74 5.81 3.33 3.79
CA ILE A 74 6.70 3.68 2.67
C ILE A 74 5.83 3.95 1.45
N ARG A 75 6.26 4.91 0.64
CA ARG A 75 5.72 5.17 -0.70
C ARG A 75 6.85 5.28 -1.70
N LEU A 76 6.64 4.65 -2.84
CA LEU A 76 7.48 4.72 -4.03
C LEU A 76 6.65 5.34 -5.15
N ASP A 77 7.12 6.44 -5.72
CA ASP A 77 6.50 7.10 -6.86
C ASP A 77 7.41 6.91 -8.08
N TYR A 78 7.00 6.04 -9.00
CA TYR A 78 7.66 5.80 -10.29
C TYR A 78 7.04 6.71 -11.34
N TYR A 79 7.88 7.40 -12.10
CA TYR A 79 7.41 8.27 -13.16
C TYR A 79 8.49 8.46 -14.23
N TYR A 80 8.05 8.77 -15.45
CA TYR A 80 8.93 9.13 -16.55
C TYR A 80 9.33 10.60 -16.45
N THR A 81 10.63 10.89 -16.52
CA THR A 81 11.15 12.26 -16.59
C THR A 81 11.19 12.80 -18.02
N THR A 82 11.17 11.92 -19.02
CA THR A 82 11.15 12.23 -20.45
C THR A 82 10.35 11.17 -21.21
N GLY A 83 9.80 11.52 -22.37
CA GLY A 83 9.08 10.58 -23.24
C GLY A 83 7.63 10.35 -22.80
N GLN A 84 7.32 9.11 -22.40
CA GLN A 84 5.96 8.68 -22.07
C GLN A 84 5.36 9.43 -20.87
N SER A 85 4.04 9.57 -20.86
CA SER A 85 3.28 10.01 -19.70
C SER A 85 2.76 8.80 -18.95
N GLY A 86 3.05 8.70 -17.66
CA GLY A 86 2.50 7.66 -16.80
C GLY A 86 3.19 7.64 -15.45
N PHE A 87 2.52 7.01 -14.48
CA PHE A 87 3.06 6.84 -13.15
C PHE A 87 2.68 5.46 -12.60
N ILE A 88 3.49 4.97 -11.66
CA ILE A 88 3.14 3.85 -10.80
C ILE A 88 3.43 4.29 -9.37
N VAL A 89 2.46 4.10 -8.47
CA VAL A 89 2.67 4.26 -7.04
C VAL A 89 2.66 2.89 -6.40
N ILE A 90 3.67 2.64 -5.56
CA ILE A 90 3.69 1.50 -4.65
C ILE A 90 3.67 2.04 -3.23
N GLU A 91 2.74 1.56 -2.43
CA GLU A 91 2.64 1.88 -1.01
C GLU A 91 2.79 0.61 -0.17
N LEU A 92 3.45 0.78 0.97
CA LEU A 92 3.60 -0.24 2.00
C LEU A 92 3.21 0.35 3.33
N ARG A 93 2.38 -0.37 4.08
CA ARG A 93 2.09 0.01 5.45
C ARG A 93 2.02 -1.19 6.38
N ARG A 94 2.60 -1.07 7.56
CA ARG A 94 2.48 -2.08 8.61
C ARG A 94 1.38 -1.74 9.62
N PHE A 95 0.69 -2.76 10.09
CA PHE A 95 -0.32 -2.67 11.15
C PHE A 95 0.01 -3.69 12.23
N GLN A 96 -0.15 -3.29 13.49
CA GLN A 96 0.14 -4.17 14.63
C GLN A 96 -1.08 -5.05 14.96
N LYS A 97 -0.89 -6.36 15.04
CA LYS A 97 -1.89 -7.31 15.53
C LYS A 97 -2.06 -7.19 17.04
N ALA A 98 -3.17 -7.73 17.55
CA ALA A 98 -3.45 -7.78 18.99
C ALA A 98 -2.41 -8.58 19.79
N ASP A 99 -1.74 -9.56 19.17
CA ASP A 99 -0.65 -10.34 19.78
C ASP A 99 0.72 -9.64 19.73
N GLY A 100 0.79 -8.44 19.14
CA GLY A 100 2.00 -7.64 19.01
C GLY A 100 2.79 -7.85 17.72
N SER A 101 2.50 -8.91 16.94
CA SER A 101 3.10 -9.13 15.61
C SER A 101 2.59 -8.12 14.57
N PHE A 102 3.17 -8.11 13.37
CA PHE A 102 2.79 -7.17 12.32
C PHE A 102 2.16 -7.87 11.11
N VAL A 103 1.20 -7.18 10.51
CA VAL A 103 0.80 -7.40 9.11
C VAL A 103 1.30 -6.26 8.25
N VAL A 104 1.52 -6.53 6.98
CA VAL A 104 1.93 -5.54 5.98
C VAL A 104 0.89 -5.53 4.87
N VAL A 105 0.43 -4.34 4.52
CA VAL A 105 -0.40 -4.09 3.34
C VAL A 105 0.50 -3.51 2.26
N TYR A 106 0.42 -4.07 1.07
CA TYR A 106 1.05 -3.60 -0.15
C TYR A 106 -0.04 -3.17 -1.12
N SER A 107 0.08 -1.95 -1.65
CA SER A 107 -0.78 -1.42 -2.70
C SER A 107 0.09 -1.01 -3.88
N LYS A 108 -0.32 -1.36 -5.08
CA LYS A 108 0.24 -0.85 -6.32
C LYS A 108 -0.87 -0.40 -7.25
N TYR A 109 -0.78 0.82 -7.72
CA TYR A 109 -1.70 1.41 -8.69
C TYR A 109 -0.93 2.30 -9.66
N GLY A 110 -1.48 2.55 -10.84
CA GLY A 110 -0.78 3.34 -11.85
C GLY A 110 -1.59 3.51 -13.13
N GLY A 111 -1.05 4.32 -14.02
CA GLY A 111 -1.68 4.68 -15.29
C GLY A 111 -1.32 6.10 -15.70
N ALA A 112 -2.26 6.76 -16.39
CA ALA A 112 -2.19 8.18 -16.69
C ALA A 112 -2.87 9.00 -15.58
N GLU A 113 -2.53 10.28 -15.47
CA GLU A 113 -3.02 11.18 -14.40
C GLU A 113 -4.54 11.17 -14.22
N ARG A 114 -5.31 10.98 -15.31
CA ARG A 114 -6.79 10.92 -15.29
C ARG A 114 -7.38 9.53 -15.52
N ALA A 115 -6.54 8.53 -15.73
CA ALA A 115 -6.97 7.16 -16.03
C ALA A 115 -5.95 6.19 -15.46
N TYR A 116 -6.20 5.76 -14.23
CA TYR A 116 -5.35 4.84 -13.48
C TYR A 116 -6.21 3.85 -12.72
N ASP A 117 -5.66 2.68 -12.44
CA ASP A 117 -6.38 1.64 -11.72
C ASP A 117 -5.50 0.99 -10.66
N GLN A 118 -6.15 0.44 -9.65
CA GLN A 118 -5.51 -0.47 -8.72
C GLN A 118 -5.04 -1.71 -9.49
N ASP A 119 -3.73 -1.95 -9.47
CA ASP A 119 -3.12 -3.10 -10.13
C ASP A 119 -3.07 -4.29 -9.17
N SER A 120 -2.60 -4.08 -7.94
CA SER A 120 -2.54 -5.16 -6.95
C SER A 120 -2.66 -4.66 -5.52
N LEU A 121 -3.44 -5.39 -4.72
CA LEU A 121 -3.53 -5.20 -3.27
C LEU A 121 -3.20 -6.52 -2.60
N LEU A 122 -2.10 -6.53 -1.84
CA LEU A 122 -1.63 -7.72 -1.14
C LEU A 122 -1.51 -7.46 0.35
N THR A 123 -1.68 -8.52 1.12
CA THR A 123 -1.58 -8.51 2.57
C THR A 123 -0.65 -9.63 2.99
N PHE A 124 0.23 -9.34 3.94
CA PHE A 124 1.25 -10.28 4.41
C PHE A 124 1.27 -10.35 5.93
N ASP A 125 1.45 -11.54 6.47
CA ASP A 125 2.02 -11.71 7.79
C ASP A 125 3.52 -11.50 7.70
N TYR A 126 4.09 -10.72 8.62
CA TYR A 126 5.52 -10.47 8.67
C TYR A 126 6.10 -11.02 9.97
N GLU A 127 6.87 -12.10 9.85
CA GLU A 127 7.45 -12.82 10.97
C GLU A 127 8.87 -13.24 10.61
N ASN A 128 9.82 -12.98 11.53
CA ASN A 128 11.23 -13.38 11.39
C ASN A 128 11.89 -12.92 10.07
N GLY A 129 11.50 -11.73 9.57
CA GLY A 129 12.09 -11.15 8.37
C GLY A 129 11.50 -11.68 7.06
N THR A 130 10.47 -12.53 7.12
CA THR A 130 9.82 -13.13 5.96
C THR A 130 8.40 -12.60 5.81
N LEU A 131 8.01 -12.27 4.57
CA LEU A 131 6.63 -11.93 4.22
C LEU A 131 5.91 -13.18 3.74
N LYS A 132 4.80 -13.52 4.39
CA LYS A 132 3.91 -14.61 3.98
C LYS A 132 2.55 -14.05 3.64
N GLN A 133 2.09 -14.23 2.40
CA GLN A 133 0.81 -13.71 1.95
C GLN A 133 -0.36 -14.24 2.79
N ASN A 134 -1.30 -13.37 3.14
CA ASN A 134 -2.49 -13.65 3.95
C ASN A 134 -3.72 -12.94 3.38
N GLU A 135 -4.48 -13.65 2.56
CA GLU A 135 -5.66 -13.13 1.85
C GLU A 135 -6.88 -12.90 2.77
N ASN A 136 -6.82 -13.32 4.03
CA ASN A 136 -7.98 -13.35 4.94
C ASN A 136 -8.06 -12.14 5.87
N LEU A 137 -7.36 -11.05 5.57
CA LEU A 137 -7.34 -9.84 6.40
C LEU A 137 -8.50 -8.88 6.14
N GLY A 138 -9.42 -9.19 5.22
CA GLY A 138 -10.66 -8.42 5.07
C GLY A 138 -10.55 -7.13 4.25
N LEU A 139 -9.49 -6.97 3.47
CA LEU A 139 -9.41 -5.97 2.41
C LEU A 139 -9.80 -6.62 1.06
N PRO A 140 -10.85 -6.16 0.38
CA PRO A 140 -11.20 -6.66 -0.94
C PRO A 140 -10.22 -6.11 -1.98
N GLU A 141 -9.73 -6.95 -2.91
CA GLU A 141 -8.84 -6.46 -3.98
C GLU A 141 -9.50 -5.36 -4.82
N ASN A 142 -10.79 -5.53 -5.13
CA ASN A 142 -11.58 -4.59 -5.92
C ASN A 142 -12.98 -4.38 -5.31
N LEU A 143 -13.51 -3.17 -5.48
CA LEU A 143 -14.89 -2.83 -5.15
C LEU A 143 -15.68 -2.53 -6.42
N LYS A 144 -16.94 -2.97 -6.46
CA LYS A 144 -17.80 -2.67 -7.61
C LYS A 144 -18.06 -1.17 -7.67
N THR A 145 -17.94 -0.56 -8.84
CA THR A 145 -18.24 0.86 -9.11
C THR A 145 -19.56 1.31 -8.48
N ARG A 146 -20.60 0.47 -8.55
CA ARG A 146 -21.91 0.75 -7.96
C ARG A 146 -21.88 1.10 -6.45
N ALA A 147 -20.88 0.63 -5.70
CA ALA A 147 -20.73 0.97 -4.29
C ALA A 147 -20.46 2.47 -4.03
N PHE A 148 -19.97 3.18 -5.06
CA PHE A 148 -19.61 4.60 -5.02
C PHE A 148 -20.66 5.50 -5.67
N LEU A 149 -21.65 4.95 -6.35
CA LEU A 149 -22.64 5.71 -7.10
C LEU A 149 -23.93 5.91 -6.30
N LYS A 150 -24.67 6.97 -6.62
CA LYS A 150 -26.01 7.23 -6.07
C LYS A 150 -27.01 6.20 -6.60
N ASP A 151 -28.02 5.86 -5.79
CA ASP A 151 -29.03 4.87 -6.18
C ASP A 151 -29.95 5.35 -7.32
N ASN A 152 -30.08 6.66 -7.52
CA ASN A 152 -30.97 7.29 -8.49
C ASN A 152 -30.33 7.57 -9.85
N LEU A 153 -29.40 6.72 -10.30
CA LEU A 153 -28.80 6.81 -11.63
C LEU A 153 -29.87 6.74 -12.74
N PRO A 154 -29.83 7.63 -13.75
CA PRO A 154 -30.58 7.47 -14.99
C PRO A 154 -30.27 6.12 -15.65
N ASP A 155 -31.26 5.51 -16.28
CA ASP A 155 -31.09 4.19 -16.90
C ASP A 155 -30.03 4.19 -18.01
N SER A 156 -29.88 5.29 -18.76
CA SER A 156 -28.79 5.47 -19.74
C SER A 156 -27.39 5.34 -19.12
N LEU A 157 -27.23 5.76 -17.86
CA LEU A 157 -25.97 5.67 -17.12
C LEU A 157 -25.81 4.36 -16.35
N LYS A 158 -26.86 3.53 -16.29
CA LYS A 158 -26.73 2.12 -15.88
C LYS A 158 -26.25 1.26 -17.04
N GLU A 159 -26.54 1.68 -18.27
CA GLU A 159 -26.07 1.06 -19.51
C GLU A 159 -24.67 1.54 -19.91
N GLU A 160 -24.34 2.82 -19.69
CA GLU A 160 -22.96 3.31 -19.77
C GLU A 160 -22.15 2.84 -18.55
N ASN A 161 -21.03 2.15 -18.79
CA ASN A 161 -20.08 1.83 -17.73
C ASN A 161 -19.39 3.13 -17.29
N ILE A 162 -19.86 3.74 -16.20
CA ILE A 162 -19.14 4.84 -15.55
C ILE A 162 -17.76 4.31 -15.15
N THR A 163 -16.72 4.80 -15.83
CA THR A 163 -15.34 4.45 -15.51
C THR A 163 -14.82 5.39 -14.44
N LEU A 164 -14.36 4.81 -13.34
CA LEU A 164 -13.70 5.51 -12.26
C LEU A 164 -12.29 4.98 -12.18
N SER A 165 -11.31 5.87 -12.06
CA SER A 165 -9.98 5.49 -11.62
C SER A 165 -10.05 5.00 -10.19
N THR A 166 -9.25 4.00 -9.85
CA THR A 166 -9.31 3.33 -8.55
C THR A 166 -7.94 3.23 -7.91
N SER A 167 -7.89 3.35 -6.59
CA SER A 167 -6.65 3.13 -5.83
C SER A 167 -6.93 2.80 -4.37
N TYR A 168 -5.94 2.19 -3.72
CA TYR A 168 -5.88 2.08 -2.28
C TYR A 168 -4.86 3.08 -1.73
N ASN A 169 -5.34 4.02 -0.92
CA ASN A 169 -4.53 4.92 -0.09
C ASN A 169 -4.26 4.24 1.25
N LEU A 170 -3.00 3.87 1.48
CA LEU A 170 -2.59 3.24 2.72
C LEU A 170 -2.31 4.25 3.85
N LYS A 171 -2.26 5.55 3.57
CA LYS A 171 -2.04 6.61 4.58
C LYS A 171 -3.21 7.60 4.65
N PRO A 172 -4.44 7.13 4.95
CA PRO A 172 -5.55 8.03 5.16
C PRO A 172 -5.39 8.81 6.46
N LYS A 173 -6.29 9.77 6.68
CA LYS A 173 -6.34 10.56 7.92
C LYS A 173 -6.47 9.69 9.18
N GLU A 174 -7.12 8.54 9.05
CA GLU A 174 -7.20 7.55 10.12
C GLU A 174 -5.96 6.64 10.13
N THR A 175 -5.20 6.70 11.22
CA THR A 175 -3.89 6.04 11.31
C THR A 175 -3.95 4.51 11.33
N ASN A 176 -5.07 3.90 11.70
CA ASN A 176 -5.29 2.45 11.61
C ASN A 176 -6.20 2.09 10.43
N GLY A 177 -6.28 2.95 9.41
CA GLY A 177 -7.15 2.78 8.26
C GLY A 177 -6.43 2.56 6.93
N VAL A 178 -7.18 2.04 5.97
CA VAL A 178 -6.87 1.96 4.54
C VAL A 178 -8.10 2.46 3.78
N GLU A 179 -7.95 3.40 2.84
CA GLU A 179 -9.04 3.94 2.04
C GLU A 179 -9.00 3.36 0.62
N TYR A 180 -10.12 2.79 0.15
CA TYR A 180 -10.34 2.57 -1.28
C TYR A 180 -10.90 3.86 -1.84
N GLU A 181 -10.16 4.49 -2.75
CA GLU A 181 -10.49 5.77 -3.37
C GLU A 181 -10.95 5.55 -4.81
N VAL A 182 -11.89 6.39 -5.25
CA VAL A 182 -12.31 6.47 -6.64
C VAL A 182 -12.27 7.91 -7.12
N ASP A 183 -11.83 8.08 -8.36
CA ASP A 183 -11.77 9.37 -9.03
C ASP A 183 -12.43 9.26 -10.40
N PRO A 184 -13.47 10.05 -10.71
CA PRO A 184 -14.07 10.02 -12.03
C PRO A 184 -13.07 10.44 -13.12
N GLN A 185 -12.92 9.61 -14.15
CA GLN A 185 -12.07 9.92 -15.31
C GLN A 185 -12.60 11.12 -16.13
N SER A 186 -13.85 11.54 -15.86
CA SER A 186 -14.49 12.70 -16.46
C SER A 186 -15.46 13.37 -15.49
N ASP A 187 -15.38 14.70 -15.40
CA ASP A 187 -16.22 15.56 -14.55
C ASP A 187 -17.74 15.38 -14.79
N GLN A 188 -18.13 14.84 -15.94
CA GLN A 188 -19.55 14.61 -16.27
C GLN A 188 -20.24 13.65 -15.30
N PHE A 189 -19.47 12.76 -14.67
CA PHE A 189 -19.99 11.72 -13.78
C PHE A 189 -19.97 12.12 -12.30
N THR A 190 -19.27 13.19 -11.92
CA THR A 190 -19.10 13.62 -10.51
C THR A 190 -20.44 13.81 -9.80
N LYS A 191 -21.48 14.30 -10.49
CA LYS A 191 -22.82 14.48 -9.91
C LYS A 191 -23.49 13.18 -9.46
N TRP A 192 -23.04 12.03 -9.95
CA TRP A 192 -23.58 10.71 -9.64
C TRP A 192 -22.77 9.94 -8.61
N ILE A 193 -21.63 10.48 -8.18
CA ILE A 193 -20.82 9.89 -7.12
C ILE A 193 -21.48 10.20 -5.78
N LYS A 194 -21.75 9.15 -5.01
CA LYS A 194 -22.25 9.21 -3.63
C LYS A 194 -21.11 9.44 -2.65
N THR A 195 -20.00 8.72 -2.85
CA THR A 195 -18.79 8.82 -2.04
C THR A 195 -17.59 8.55 -2.93
N GLU A 196 -16.49 9.25 -2.69
CA GLU A 196 -15.21 9.06 -3.39
C GLU A 196 -14.29 8.08 -2.65
N ARG A 197 -14.69 7.63 -1.45
CA ARG A 197 -13.86 6.77 -0.62
C ARG A 197 -14.65 5.82 0.25
N ILE A 198 -14.07 4.65 0.49
CA ILE A 198 -14.55 3.68 1.47
C ILE A 198 -13.39 3.33 2.41
N LEU A 199 -13.57 3.60 3.69
CA LEU A 199 -12.58 3.34 4.73
C LEU A 199 -12.71 1.92 5.29
N PHE A 200 -11.59 1.22 5.37
CA PHE A 200 -11.42 -0.04 6.08
C PHE A 200 -10.52 0.17 7.29
N VAL A 201 -11.00 -0.23 8.47
CA VAL A 201 -10.31 0.03 9.75
C VAL A 201 -9.76 -1.27 10.30
N TRP A 202 -8.48 -1.25 10.67
CA TRP A 202 -7.82 -2.35 11.34
C TRP A 202 -8.25 -2.45 12.80
N ASN A 203 -8.76 -3.61 13.21
CA ASN A 203 -9.23 -3.88 14.57
C ASN A 203 -8.24 -4.70 15.42
N GLY A 204 -7.00 -4.91 14.94
CA GLY A 204 -6.01 -5.78 15.59
C GLY A 204 -6.03 -7.23 15.10
N LYS A 205 -7.01 -7.63 14.27
CA LYS A 205 -7.13 -8.97 13.68
C LYS A 205 -7.40 -8.95 12.19
N ARG A 206 -8.28 -8.06 11.74
CA ARG A 206 -8.69 -7.88 10.35
C ARG A 206 -9.10 -6.43 10.09
N PHE A 207 -9.14 -6.08 8.83
CA PHE A 207 -9.80 -4.88 8.33
C PHE A 207 -11.31 -5.09 8.26
N GLU A 208 -12.05 -4.08 8.68
CA GLU A 208 -13.50 -4.02 8.60
C GLU A 208 -13.93 -2.74 7.91
N LYS A 209 -14.85 -2.86 6.95
CA LYS A 209 -15.45 -1.70 6.30
C LYS A 209 -16.16 -0.86 7.37
N ARG A 210 -15.79 0.42 7.48
CA ARG A 210 -16.52 1.36 8.32
C ARG A 210 -17.94 1.54 7.78
N LYS A 211 -18.92 1.48 8.69
CA LYS A 211 -20.28 1.90 8.39
C LYS A 211 -20.32 3.42 8.37
N GLU A 212 -20.80 3.97 7.25
CA GLU A 212 -21.14 5.40 7.11
C GLU A 212 -22.30 5.77 8.03
#